data_AF-C4JR34-F1
#
_entry.id   AF-C4JR34-F1
#
_cell.length_a   1.000
_cell.length_b   1.000
_cell.length_c   1.000
_cell.angle_alpha   90.00
_cell.angle_beta   90.00
_cell.angle_gamma   90.00
#
_symmetry.space_group_name_H-M   'P 1'
#
loop_
_entity.id
_entity.type
_entity.pdbx_description
1 polymer ?
#
loop_
_entity_poly.entity_id
_entity_poly.type
_entity_poly.pdbx_seq_one_letter_code
_entity_poly.pdbx_strand_id
1 'polypeptide(L)'
;MLNSVLRRLQGGNLEVFKFGLYVLFPIGWMYYFGTNLEERFSIPDFWPKSEHSHKIPLEKSDIEAELARMNREKERKRLRRLELEAAAATAGNEGSQAERQ
;
A
#
# COMPACT_ATOMS: atom_id res chain seq x y z
N MET A 1 28.73 -43.87 -18.84
CA MET A 1 28.58 -43.90 -17.35
C MET A 1 27.27 -43.28 -16.87
N LEU A 2 26.85 -42.13 -17.42
CA LEU A 2 25.57 -41.49 -17.05
C LEU A 2 24.33 -42.38 -17.27
N ASN A 3 24.30 -43.16 -18.36
CA ASN A 3 23.14 -44.00 -18.70
C ASN A 3 22.91 -45.15 -17.69
N SER A 4 23.99 -45.60 -17.03
CA SER A 4 23.97 -46.66 -16.00
C SER A 4 23.36 -46.18 -14.69
N VAL A 5 23.60 -44.90 -14.36
CA VAL A 5 23.06 -44.23 -13.16
C VAL A 5 21.57 -43.93 -13.37
N LEU A 6 21.17 -43.45 -14.54
CA LEU A 6 19.77 -43.19 -14.87
C LEU A 6 18.90 -44.45 -14.84
N ARG A 7 19.40 -45.60 -15.31
CA ARG A 7 18.68 -46.89 -15.23
C ARG A 7 18.48 -47.37 -13.78
N ARG A 8 19.41 -47.05 -12.86
CA ARG A 8 19.27 -47.40 -11.44
C ARG A 8 18.24 -46.53 -10.71
N LEU A 9 17.93 -45.36 -11.24
CA LEU A 9 16.94 -44.42 -10.71
C LEU A 9 15.54 -44.63 -11.30
N GLN A 10 15.27 -45.73 -12.02
CA GLN A 10 13.91 -46.09 -12.47
C GLN A 10 13.21 -47.04 -11.48
N GLY A 11 11.88 -47.02 -11.47
CA GLY A 11 11.06 -47.84 -10.57
C GLY A 11 11.08 -47.34 -9.12
N GLY A 12 10.98 -48.24 -8.15
CA GLY A 12 10.92 -47.88 -6.71
C GLY A 12 12.11 -47.05 -6.20
N ASN A 13 13.28 -47.16 -6.84
CA ASN A 13 14.44 -46.32 -6.49
C ASN A 13 14.20 -44.83 -6.78
N LEU A 14 13.32 -44.51 -7.75
CA LEU A 14 12.91 -43.12 -8.02
C LEU A 14 12.07 -42.55 -6.88
N GLU A 15 11.22 -43.38 -6.28
CA GLU A 15 10.35 -42.96 -5.16
C GLU A 15 11.18 -42.72 -3.90
N VAL A 16 12.18 -43.56 -3.63
CA VAL A 16 13.14 -43.35 -2.54
C VAL A 16 13.96 -42.07 -2.75
N PHE A 17 14.39 -41.79 -3.98
CA PHE A 17 15.07 -40.53 -4.30
C PHE A 17 14.16 -39.30 -4.10
N LYS A 18 12.92 -39.36 -4.57
CA LYS A 18 11.92 -38.29 -4.38
C LYS A 18 11.63 -38.07 -2.89
N PHE A 19 11.48 -39.14 -2.12
CA PHE A 19 11.30 -39.07 -0.68
C PHE A 19 12.50 -38.41 0.01
N GLY A 20 13.72 -38.84 -0.34
CA GLY A 20 14.94 -38.22 0.14
C GLY A 20 15.00 -36.73 -0.18
N LEU A 21 14.68 -36.33 -1.41
CA LEU A 21 14.61 -34.93 -1.81
C LEU A 21 13.56 -34.15 -1.02
N TYR A 22 12.36 -34.70 -0.81
CA TYR A 22 11.29 -34.04 -0.07
C TYR A 22 11.57 -33.89 1.43
N VAL A 23 12.43 -34.72 2.01
CA VAL A 23 12.91 -34.56 3.38
C VAL A 23 14.09 -33.59 3.43
N LEU A 24 15.07 -33.74 2.54
CA LEU A 24 16.27 -32.90 2.53
C LEU A 24 15.98 -31.46 2.12
N PHE A 25 15.04 -31.24 1.20
CA PHE A 25 14.69 -29.91 0.70
C PHE A 25 14.22 -28.96 1.81
N PRO A 26 13.19 -29.27 2.61
CA PRO A 26 12.75 -28.38 3.68
C PRO A 26 13.79 -28.27 4.80
N ILE A 27 14.51 -29.35 5.14
CA ILE A 27 15.56 -29.32 6.18
C ILE A 27 16.72 -28.42 5.76
N GLY A 28 17.21 -28.58 4.53
CA GLY A 28 18.28 -27.75 3.97
C GLY A 28 17.86 -26.30 3.81
N TRP A 29 16.62 -26.05 3.37
CA TRP A 29 16.06 -24.71 3.26
C TRP A 29 15.96 -24.04 4.64
N MET A 30 15.49 -24.76 5.65
CA MET A 30 15.46 -24.29 7.04
C MET A 30 16.86 -24.12 7.63
N TYR A 31 17.83 -24.95 7.27
CA TYR A 31 19.20 -24.77 7.75
C TYR A 31 19.86 -23.51 7.17
N TYR A 32 19.60 -23.23 5.89
CA TYR A 32 20.16 -22.07 5.20
C TYR A 32 19.45 -20.75 5.58
N PHE A 33 18.12 -20.75 5.68
CA PHE A 33 17.34 -19.55 5.97
C PHE A 33 16.86 -19.42 7.42
N GLY A 34 16.71 -20.51 8.16
CA GLY A 34 15.96 -20.54 9.43
C GLY A 34 16.60 -19.81 10.61
N THR A 35 17.88 -19.45 10.54
CA THR A 35 18.58 -18.75 11.63
C THR A 35 18.97 -17.31 11.29
N ASN A 36 18.75 -16.85 10.04
CA ASN A 36 19.22 -15.56 9.55
C ASN A 36 18.13 -14.82 8.73
N LEU A 37 16.86 -15.05 9.06
CA LEU A 37 15.73 -14.39 8.41
C LEU A 37 15.76 -12.88 8.65
N GLU A 38 16.06 -12.45 9.87
CA GLU A 38 15.99 -11.04 10.25
C GLU A 38 16.97 -10.18 9.45
N GLU A 39 18.24 -10.57 9.36
CA GLU A 39 19.24 -9.83 8.58
C GLU A 39 18.96 -9.83 7.07
N ARG A 40 18.39 -10.93 6.54
CA ARG A 40 18.12 -11.08 5.09
C ARG A 40 16.83 -10.44 4.63
N PHE A 41 15.86 -10.29 5.52
CA PHE A 41 14.52 -9.75 5.21
C PHE A 41 14.22 -8.43 5.92
N SER A 42 15.11 -7.91 6.78
CA SER A 42 14.95 -6.56 7.33
C SER A 42 15.19 -5.52 6.23
N ILE A 43 14.19 -4.68 6.00
CA ILE A 43 14.31 -3.54 5.11
C ILE A 43 14.77 -2.35 5.97
N PRO A 44 15.95 -1.76 5.71
CA PRO A 44 16.36 -0.54 6.40
C PRO A 44 15.36 0.58 6.10
N ASP A 45 15.01 1.36 7.12
CA ASP A 45 14.01 2.44 7.03
C ASP A 45 12.61 1.99 6.56
N PHE A 46 12.18 0.76 6.88
CA PHE A 46 10.83 0.28 6.55
C PHE A 46 9.70 1.19 7.05
N TRP A 47 9.86 1.74 8.26
CA TRP A 47 8.87 2.63 8.86
C TRP A 47 9.17 4.09 8.50
N PRO A 48 8.15 4.88 8.10
CA PRO A 48 8.32 6.31 7.87
C PRO A 48 8.92 6.99 9.11
N LYS A 49 10.00 7.74 8.91
CA LYS A 49 10.67 8.47 10.01
C LYS A 49 9.68 9.44 10.65
N SER A 50 9.76 9.60 11.97
CA SER A 50 8.88 10.48 12.74
C SER A 50 8.90 11.93 12.27
N GLU A 51 9.97 12.36 11.61
CA GLU A 51 10.10 13.69 10.97
C GLU A 51 9.14 13.90 9.80
N HIS A 52 8.78 12.83 9.08
CA HIS A 52 7.81 12.87 7.98
C HIS A 52 6.38 12.63 8.46
N SER A 53 6.19 12.31 9.74
CA SER A 53 4.87 12.16 10.31
C SER A 53 4.27 13.52 10.64
N HIS A 54 2.97 13.69 10.36
CA HIS A 54 2.26 14.91 10.71
C HIS A 54 2.27 15.09 12.24
N LYS A 55 2.98 16.10 12.72
CA LYS A 55 3.01 16.45 14.14
C LYS A 55 1.72 17.18 14.49
N ILE A 56 0.96 16.63 15.41
CA ILE A 56 -0.24 17.28 15.93
C ILE A 56 0.23 18.49 16.78
N PRO A 57 -0.39 19.67 16.63
CA PRO A 57 -0.11 20.81 17.50
C PRO A 57 -0.42 20.44 18.96
N LEU A 58 0.58 20.54 19.84
CA LEU A 58 0.42 20.24 21.28
C LEU A 58 0.23 21.51 22.12
N GLU A 59 0.76 22.64 21.66
CA GLU A 59 0.65 23.93 22.34
C GLU A 59 -0.70 24.61 22.05
N LYS A 60 -1.27 25.27 23.06
CA LYS A 60 -2.58 25.91 22.95
C LYS A 60 -2.63 26.97 21.83
N SER A 61 -1.57 27.77 21.68
CA SER A 61 -1.46 28.79 20.62
C SER A 61 -1.51 28.19 19.22
N ASP A 62 -0.85 27.04 19.04
CA ASP A 62 -0.73 26.38 17.75
C ASP A 62 -2.06 25.73 17.37
N ILE A 63 -2.77 25.18 18.37
CA ILE A 63 -4.13 24.65 18.22
C ILE A 63 -5.09 25.77 17.78
N GLU A 64 -5.04 26.94 18.41
CA GLU A 64 -5.90 28.08 18.05
C GLU A 64 -5.60 28.59 16.63
N ALA A 65 -4.32 28.67 16.25
CA ALA A 65 -3.91 29.07 14.92
C ALA A 65 -4.37 28.08 13.83
N GLU A 66 -4.23 26.78 14.09
CA GLU A 66 -4.67 25.74 13.15
C GLU A 66 -6.20 25.67 13.08
N LEU A 67 -6.92 25.88 14.18
CA LEU A 67 -8.37 25.97 14.20
C LEU A 67 -8.88 27.17 13.40
N ALA A 68 -8.23 28.33 13.53
CA ALA A 68 -8.53 29.51 12.73
C ALA A 68 -8.26 29.25 11.24
N ARG A 69 -7.19 28.54 10.89
CA ARG A 69 -6.91 28.09 9.52
C ARG A 69 -8.03 27.20 8.99
N MET A 70 -8.43 26.18 9.74
CA MET A 70 -9.52 25.27 9.37
C MET A 70 -10.85 25.99 9.15
N ASN A 71 -11.21 26.92 10.05
CA ASN A 71 -12.45 27.68 9.91
C ASN A 71 -12.47 28.55 8.64
N ARG A 72 -11.36 29.22 8.31
CA ARG A 72 -11.23 29.99 7.06
C ARG A 72 -11.38 29.10 5.82
N GLU A 73 -10.78 27.90 5.83
CA GLU A 73 -10.93 26.96 4.71
C GLU A 73 -12.35 26.44 4.56
N LYS A 74 -13.05 26.18 5.67
CA LYS A 74 -14.47 25.78 5.65
C LYS A 74 -15.33 26.86 5.03
N GLU A 75 -15.14 28.12 5.43
CA GLU A 75 -15.91 29.23 4.87
C GLU A 75 -15.62 29.43 3.38
N ARG A 76 -14.35 29.39 2.97
CA ARG A 76 -13.96 29.45 1.55
C ARG A 76 -14.64 28.34 0.72
N LYS A 77 -14.67 27.10 1.23
CA LYS A 77 -15.34 25.99 0.56
C LYS A 77 -16.85 26.20 0.47
N ARG A 78 -17.47 26.76 1.52
CA ARG A 78 -18.89 27.10 1.54
C ARG A 78 -19.23 28.16 0.49
N LEU A 79 -18.49 29.26 0.44
CA LEU A 79 -18.69 30.33 -0.54
C LEU A 79 -18.54 29.81 -1.96
N ARG A 80 -17.49 29.04 -2.24
CA ARG A 80 -17.28 28.42 -3.56
C ARG A 80 -18.44 27.51 -3.97
N ARG A 81 -19.03 26.78 -3.03
CA ARG A 81 -20.21 25.95 -3.30
C ARG A 81 -21.42 26.81 -3.66
N LEU A 82 -21.68 27.89 -2.93
CA LEU A 82 -22.78 28.80 -3.21
C LEU A 82 -22.62 29.50 -4.57
N GLU A 83 -21.40 29.92 -4.92
CA GLU A 83 -21.10 30.51 -6.24
C GLU A 83 -21.37 29.53 -7.38
N LEU A 84 -20.95 28.27 -7.23
CA LEU A 84 -21.22 27.22 -8.24
C LEU A 84 -22.72 26.92 -8.36
N GLU A 85 -23.45 26.87 -7.24
CA GLU A 85 -24.91 26.69 -7.25
C GLU A 85 -25.62 27.88 -7.92
N ALA A 86 -25.18 29.12 -7.67
CA ALA A 86 -25.73 30.32 -8.31
C ALA A 86 -25.40 30.38 -9.82
N ALA A 87 -24.19 30.00 -10.22
CA ALA A 87 -23.79 29.91 -11.62
C ALA A 87 -24.57 28.82 -12.37
N ALA A 88 -24.82 27.67 -11.73
CA ALA A 88 -25.63 26.60 -12.31
C ALA A 88 -27.11 27.01 -12.45
N ALA A 89 -27.67 27.74 -11.47
CA ALA A 89 -29.04 28.23 -11.52
C ALA A 89 -29.26 29.29 -12.62
N THR A 90 -28.29 30.18 -12.84
CA THR A 90 -28.35 31.18 -13.92
C THR A 90 -28.23 30.54 -15.30
N ALA A 91 -27.28 29.63 -15.50
CA ALA A 91 -27.12 28.89 -16.76
C ALA A 91 -28.36 28.03 -17.12
N GLY A 92 -29.01 27.41 -16.12
CA GLY A 92 -30.24 26.64 -16.34
C GLY A 92 -31.45 27.51 -16.73
N ASN A 93 -31.52 28.76 -16.26
CA ASN A 93 -32.59 29.70 -16.59
C ASN A 93 -32.42 30.33 -17.98
N GLU A 94 -31.18 30.55 -18.44
CA GLU A 94 -30.89 31.06 -19.79
C GLU A 94 -31.15 29.99 -20.87
N GLY A 95 -30.75 28.73 -20.63
CA GLY A 95 -31.00 27.63 -21.55
C GLY A 95 -32.49 27.33 -21.76
N SER A 96 -33.31 27.46 -20.71
CA SER A 96 -34.75 27.23 -20.78
C SER A 96 -35.55 28.40 -21.37
N GLN A 97 -34.96 29.59 -21.50
CA GLN A 97 -35.53 30.71 -22.27
C GLN A 97 -35.16 30.65 -23.75
N ALA A 98 -33.98 30.13 -24.09
CA ALA A 98 -33.53 29.95 -25.48
C ALA A 98 -34.29 28.82 -26.22
N GLU A 99 -34.71 27.76 -25.52
CA GLU A 99 -35.54 26.66 -26.09
C GLU A 99 -37.02 27.04 -26.32
N ARG A 100 -37.48 28.19 -25.81
CA ARG A 100 -38.88 28.64 -25.92
C ARG A 100 -39.11 29.68 -27.03
N GLN A 101 -38.10 29.97 -27.85
CA GLN A 101 -38.19 30.80 -29.05
C GLN A 101 -38.06 29.91 -30.30
#